data_AF-A0A4S5CR49-F1
#
_entry.id   AF-A0A4S5CR49-F1
#
_cell.length_a   1.000
_cell.length_b   1.000
_cell.length_c   1.000
_cell.angle_alpha   90.00
_cell.angle_beta   90.00
_cell.angle_gamma   90.00
#
_symmetry.space_group_name_H-M   'P 1'
#
loop_
_entity.id
_entity.type
_entity.pdbx_description
1 polymer ?
#
loop_
_entity_poly.entity_id
_entity_poly.type
_entity_poly.pdbx_seq_one_letter_code
_entity_poly.pdbx_strand_id
1 'polypeptide(L)'
;MLTYVDTLRTSRAQLLATAIDTGSGPSATLTIYTGTRPAPGAAITDQLALVVLKFSHPCAKTVSGGVLTLKPLAEQMATASGAPTWGRITDRDGAFVADLDVGVPGSGADLEIPASEFFAGALIRINNATITEP
;
A
#
# COMPACT_ATOMS: atom_id res chain seq x y z
N MET A 1 16.93 -19.79 -8.34
CA MET A 1 15.88 -18.76 -8.20
C MET A 1 14.97 -18.87 -9.41
N LEU A 2 13.65 -18.87 -9.21
CA LEU A 2 12.70 -18.83 -10.33
C LEU A 2 12.64 -17.39 -10.84
N THR A 3 12.76 -17.19 -12.16
CA THR A 3 12.72 -15.88 -12.81
C THR A 3 11.60 -15.87 -13.84
N TYR A 4 10.76 -14.83 -13.82
CA TYR A 4 9.67 -14.68 -14.78
C TYR A 4 10.05 -13.77 -15.94
N VAL A 5 9.43 -13.98 -17.11
CA VAL A 5 9.53 -13.06 -18.24
C VAL A 5 8.77 -11.75 -17.95
N ASP A 6 9.27 -10.62 -18.43
CA ASP A 6 8.70 -9.29 -18.14
C ASP A 6 7.25 -9.13 -18.56
N THR A 7 6.79 -9.84 -19.60
CA THR A 7 5.39 -9.81 -20.03
C THR A 7 4.46 -10.43 -18.98
N LEU A 8 4.90 -11.52 -18.33
CA LEU A 8 4.15 -12.15 -17.24
C LEU A 8 4.17 -11.26 -15.99
N ARG A 9 5.33 -10.69 -15.64
CA ARG A 9 5.46 -9.76 -14.53
C ARG A 9 4.56 -8.52 -14.73
N THR A 10 4.59 -7.94 -15.92
CA THR A 10 3.73 -6.78 -16.28
C THR A 10 2.25 -7.14 -16.19
N SER A 11 1.86 -8.34 -16.61
CA SER A 11 0.47 -8.80 -16.50
C SER A 11 0.01 -8.94 -15.04
N ARG A 12 0.88 -9.45 -14.16
CA ARG A 12 0.58 -9.58 -12.72
C ARG A 12 0.47 -8.21 -12.03
N ALA A 13 1.40 -7.30 -12.33
CA ALA A 13 1.32 -5.91 -11.87
C ALA A 13 0.04 -5.20 -12.35
N GLN A 14 -0.40 -5.48 -13.58
CA GLN A 14 -1.67 -4.96 -14.10
C GLN A 14 -2.88 -5.56 -13.38
N LEU A 15 -2.86 -6.85 -13.04
CA LEU A 15 -3.92 -7.49 -12.24
C LEU A 15 -4.02 -6.88 -10.85
N LEU A 16 -2.89 -6.56 -10.22
CA LEU A 16 -2.87 -5.84 -8.93
C LEU A 16 -3.52 -4.45 -9.07
N ALA A 17 -3.13 -3.67 -10.07
CA ALA A 17 -3.74 -2.35 -10.30
C ALA A 17 -5.26 -2.44 -10.50
N THR A 18 -5.71 -3.43 -11.29
CA THR A 18 -7.13 -3.68 -11.51
C THR A 18 -7.84 -4.09 -10.21
N ALA A 19 -7.23 -4.92 -9.37
CA ALA A 19 -7.79 -5.31 -8.08
C ALA A 19 -7.96 -4.10 -7.15
N ILE A 20 -6.97 -3.20 -7.09
CA ILE A 20 -7.06 -1.95 -6.32
C ILE A 20 -8.20 -1.07 -6.84
N ASP A 21 -8.33 -0.93 -8.16
CA ASP A 21 -9.34 -0.08 -8.79
C ASP A 21 -10.74 -0.69 -8.84
N THR A 22 -10.92 -1.92 -8.35
CA THR A 22 -12.20 -2.63 -8.35
C THR A 22 -13.18 -1.96 -7.39
N GLY A 23 -14.47 -2.00 -7.76
CA GLY A 23 -15.57 -1.54 -6.94
C GLY A 23 -16.18 -0.22 -7.39
N SER A 24 -17.15 0.24 -6.61
CA SER A 24 -18.00 1.39 -6.91
C SER A 24 -17.75 2.60 -6.00
N GLY A 25 -17.14 2.38 -4.82
CA GLY A 25 -16.83 3.45 -3.88
C GLY A 25 -15.83 4.50 -4.42
N PRO A 26 -15.62 5.60 -3.69
CA PRO A 26 -14.89 6.75 -4.23
C PRO A 26 -13.39 6.50 -4.42
N SER A 27 -12.78 5.67 -3.57
CA SER A 27 -11.33 5.40 -3.61
C SER A 27 -10.99 4.10 -2.88
N ALA A 28 -9.99 3.38 -3.38
CA ALA A 28 -9.30 2.34 -2.64
C ALA A 28 -8.46 2.97 -1.51
N THR A 29 -8.10 2.15 -0.51
CA THR A 29 -7.37 2.64 0.66
C THR A 29 -6.08 1.88 0.91
N LEU A 30 -5.06 2.59 1.40
CA LEU A 30 -3.89 2.04 2.07
C LEU A 30 -3.94 2.48 3.53
N THR A 31 -4.25 1.56 4.43
CA THR A 31 -4.22 1.83 5.87
C THR A 31 -2.91 1.32 6.45
N ILE A 32 -2.17 2.19 7.13
CA ILE A 32 -0.91 1.86 7.80
C ILE A 32 -1.20 1.59 9.28
N TYR A 33 -0.62 0.51 9.81
CA TYR A 33 -0.86 0.06 11.17
C TYR A 33 0.45 -0.11 11.96
N THR A 34 0.29 -0.15 13.28
CA THR A 34 1.32 -0.63 14.21
C THR A 34 1.23 -2.16 14.40
N GLY A 35 2.18 -2.70 15.16
CA GLY A 35 2.13 -4.06 15.69
C GLY A 35 2.43 -5.15 14.66
N THR A 36 2.09 -6.39 15.00
CA THR A 36 2.31 -7.55 14.13
C THR A 36 1.17 -7.67 13.12
N ARG A 37 1.53 -7.74 11.84
CA ARG A 37 0.59 -8.02 10.75
C ARG A 37 -0.11 -9.37 10.98
N PRO A 38 -1.46 -9.42 10.94
CA PRO A 38 -2.18 -10.69 11.03
C PRO A 38 -1.98 -11.52 9.75
N ALA A 39 -2.56 -12.72 9.70
CA ALA A 39 -2.57 -13.49 8.46
C ALA A 39 -3.22 -12.67 7.32
N PRO A 40 -2.81 -12.85 6.04
CA PRO A 40 -3.32 -12.07 4.92
C PRO A 40 -4.85 -12.05 4.87
N GLY A 41 -5.42 -10.84 4.85
CA GLY A 41 -6.88 -10.63 4.80
C GLY A 41 -7.64 -10.93 6.10
N ALA A 42 -6.98 -11.41 7.16
CA ALA A 42 -7.61 -11.61 8.47
C ALA A 42 -8.01 -10.28 9.11
N ALA A 43 -9.01 -10.32 9.99
CA ALA A 43 -9.53 -9.12 10.65
C ALA A 43 -8.46 -8.37 11.47
N ILE A 44 -8.60 -7.06 11.56
CA ILE A 44 -7.81 -6.20 12.45
C ILE A 44 -8.39 -6.32 13.85
N THR A 45 -7.56 -6.64 14.84
CA THR A 45 -7.99 -6.73 16.25
C THR A 45 -7.20 -5.76 17.09
N ASP A 46 -5.91 -6.01 17.24
CA ASP A 46 -5.03 -5.31 18.18
C ASP A 46 -4.13 -4.28 17.49
N GLN A 47 -4.08 -4.29 16.16
CA GLN A 47 -3.24 -3.37 15.39
C GLN A 47 -3.89 -1.98 15.32
N LEU A 48 -3.16 -0.96 15.78
CA LEU A 48 -3.64 0.42 15.76
C LEU A 48 -3.47 1.01 14.36
N ALA A 49 -4.56 1.51 13.77
CA ALA A 49 -4.50 2.28 12.54
C ALA A 49 -3.86 3.65 12.78
N LEU A 50 -2.78 3.95 12.06
CA LEU A 50 -2.07 5.23 12.14
C LEU A 50 -2.60 6.25 11.14
N VAL A 51 -2.87 5.83 9.89
CA VAL A 51 -3.36 6.69 8.81
C VAL A 51 -4.07 5.84 7.75
N VAL A 52 -5.10 6.40 7.13
CA VAL A 52 -5.82 5.81 5.99
C VAL A 52 -5.59 6.68 4.76
N LEU A 53 -4.65 6.30 3.90
CA LEU A 53 -4.35 6.99 2.65
C LEU A 53 -5.30 6.54 1.54
N LYS A 54 -5.60 7.43 0.59
CA LYS A 54 -6.52 7.16 -0.52
C LYS A 54 -5.78 7.10 -1.85
N PHE A 55 -6.01 6.04 -2.60
CA PHE A 55 -5.51 5.92 -3.97
C PHE A 55 -6.29 6.86 -4.90
N SER A 56 -5.59 7.42 -5.89
CA SER A 56 -6.25 7.96 -7.07
C SER A 56 -7.00 6.85 -7.80
N HIS A 57 -8.07 7.18 -8.53
CA HIS A 57 -8.73 6.24 -9.43
C HIS A 57 -8.69 6.78 -10.88
N PRO A 58 -8.13 6.04 -11.86
CA PRO A 58 -7.35 4.81 -11.69
C PRO A 58 -6.06 5.01 -10.87
N CYS A 59 -5.63 3.98 -10.15
CA CYS A 59 -4.47 4.02 -9.24
C CYS A 59 -3.14 4.05 -9.97
N ALA A 60 -3.05 3.37 -11.11
CA ALA A 60 -1.82 3.24 -11.87
C ALA A 60 -1.47 4.54 -12.62
N LYS A 61 -0.21 4.95 -12.52
CA LYS A 61 0.42 5.91 -13.42
C LYS A 61 0.99 5.20 -14.65
N THR A 62 1.73 4.12 -14.42
CA THR A 62 2.30 3.26 -15.48
C THR A 62 2.39 1.83 -14.98
N VAL A 63 2.28 0.86 -15.90
CA VAL A 63 2.56 -0.55 -15.64
C VAL A 63 3.48 -1.05 -16.75
N SER A 64 4.72 -1.40 -16.43
CA SER A 64 5.72 -1.84 -17.43
C SER A 64 6.89 -2.56 -16.76
N GLY A 65 7.48 -3.55 -17.44
CA GLY A 65 8.66 -4.27 -16.97
C GLY A 65 8.47 -4.95 -15.60
N GLY A 66 7.24 -5.37 -15.28
CA GLY A 66 6.90 -5.91 -13.97
C GLY A 66 6.77 -4.88 -12.84
N VAL A 67 6.74 -3.59 -13.16
CA VAL A 67 6.61 -2.52 -12.17
C VAL A 67 5.27 -1.81 -12.36
N LEU A 68 4.46 -1.77 -11.31
CA LEU A 68 3.34 -0.86 -11.15
C LEU A 68 3.84 0.43 -10.50
N THR A 69 3.85 1.54 -11.23
CA THR A 69 4.05 2.87 -10.65
C THR A 69 2.69 3.47 -10.31
N LEU A 70 2.50 3.85 -9.06
CA LEU A 70 1.26 4.45 -8.58
C LEU A 70 1.23 5.95 -8.89
N LYS A 71 0.03 6.49 -9.11
CA LYS A 71 -0.20 7.93 -8.96
C LYS A 71 0.00 8.32 -7.50
N PRO A 72 0.31 9.60 -7.19
CA PRO A 72 0.39 10.06 -5.82
C PRO A 72 -0.89 9.69 -5.04
N LEU A 73 -0.72 9.29 -3.78
CA LEU A 73 -1.85 9.11 -2.88
C LEU A 73 -2.19 10.47 -2.27
N ALA A 74 -3.48 10.71 -2.05
CA ALA A 74 -3.91 11.93 -1.37
C ALA A 74 -3.28 11.99 0.02
N GLU A 75 -2.67 13.12 0.37
CA GLU A 75 -2.11 13.31 1.71
C GLU A 75 -3.21 13.23 2.77
N GLN A 76 -2.88 12.64 3.91
CA GLN A 76 -3.80 12.45 5.02
C GLN A 76 -3.10 12.71 6.34
N MET A 77 -3.86 13.21 7.31
CA MET A 77 -3.35 13.38 8.68
C MET A 77 -3.35 12.03 9.38
N ALA A 78 -2.26 11.72 10.08
CA ALA A 78 -2.21 10.59 10.99
C ALA A 78 -3.18 10.82 12.15
N THR A 79 -4.00 9.82 12.46
CA THR A 79 -5.01 9.86 13.52
C THR A 79 -4.48 9.36 14.85
N ALA A 80 -3.34 8.68 14.85
CA ALA A 80 -2.68 8.14 16.02
C ALA A 80 -1.15 8.23 15.90
N SER A 81 -0.48 8.16 17.05
CA SER A 81 0.98 8.06 17.10
C SER A 81 1.43 6.60 17.23
N GLY A 82 2.55 6.26 16.61
CA GLY A 82 3.16 4.95 16.75
C GLY A 82 4.08 4.58 15.58
N ALA A 83 4.82 3.48 15.76
CA ALA A 83 5.72 2.96 14.75
C ALA A 83 4.92 2.27 13.62
N PRO A 84 5.04 2.71 12.36
CA PRO A 84 4.41 2.03 11.23
C PRO A 84 5.19 0.75 10.92
N THR A 85 4.52 -0.40 10.91
CA THR A 85 5.16 -1.71 10.71
C THR A 85 4.62 -2.45 9.50
N TRP A 86 3.38 -2.20 9.11
CA TRP A 86 2.76 -2.82 7.94
C TRP A 86 1.56 -2.01 7.43
N GLY A 87 1.09 -2.33 6.23
CA GLY A 87 -0.08 -1.69 5.63
C GLY A 87 -1.02 -2.67 4.95
N ARG A 88 -2.31 -2.30 4.88
CA ARG A 88 -3.36 -3.03 4.15
C ARG A 88 -3.89 -2.20 3.01
N ILE A 89 -3.95 -2.80 1.83
CA ILE A 89 -4.64 -2.26 0.67
C ILE A 89 -6.04 -2.90 0.58
N THR A 90 -7.06 -2.06 0.50
CA THR A 90 -8.42 -2.48 0.14
C THR A 90 -8.84 -1.84 -1.18
N ASP A 91 -9.71 -2.51 -1.92
CA ASP A 91 -10.34 -1.95 -3.12
C ASP A 91 -11.32 -0.82 -2.75
N ARG A 92 -12.02 -0.29 -3.75
CA ARG A 92 -12.95 0.83 -3.57
C ARG A 92 -14.23 0.45 -2.84
N ASP A 93 -14.54 -0.84 -2.72
CA ASP A 93 -15.67 -1.34 -1.92
C ASP A 93 -15.21 -1.82 -0.52
N GLY A 94 -13.93 -1.66 -0.20
CA GLY A 94 -13.35 -2.06 1.09
C GLY A 94 -12.96 -3.54 1.17
N ALA A 95 -12.98 -4.26 0.05
CA ALA A 95 -12.55 -5.65 0.02
C ALA A 95 -11.01 -5.76 0.07
N PHE A 96 -10.51 -6.81 0.68
CA PHE A 96 -9.06 -7.05 0.80
C PHE A 96 -8.39 -7.24 -0.57
N VAL A 97 -7.26 -6.54 -0.78
CA VAL A 97 -6.43 -6.70 -1.98
C VAL A 97 -5.05 -7.25 -1.64
N ALA A 98 -4.33 -6.59 -0.72
CA ALA A 98 -2.98 -6.98 -0.36
C ALA A 98 -2.59 -6.43 1.02
N ASP A 99 -1.60 -7.07 1.65
CA ASP A 99 -0.88 -6.53 2.81
C ASP A 99 0.60 -6.35 2.45
N LEU A 100 1.25 -5.35 3.02
CA LEU A 100 2.64 -4.99 2.72
C LEU A 100 3.43 -4.65 3.99
N ASP A 101 4.74 -4.87 3.98
CA ASP A 101 5.64 -4.41 5.04
C ASP A 101 5.86 -2.91 4.96
N VAL A 102 5.92 -2.25 6.12
CA VAL A 102 6.33 -0.85 6.22
C VAL A 102 7.59 -0.77 7.06
N GLY A 103 8.59 -0.05 6.57
CA GLY A 103 9.88 0.08 7.24
C GLY A 103 10.60 1.36 6.88
N VAL A 104 11.79 1.53 7.46
CA VAL A 104 12.68 2.65 7.12
C VAL A 104 13.42 2.39 5.80
N PRO A 105 13.98 3.42 5.14
CA PRO A 105 14.77 3.25 3.92
C PRO A 105 15.92 2.25 4.08
N GLY A 106 16.03 1.31 3.14
CA GLY A 106 17.03 0.23 3.16
C GLY A 106 16.67 -0.96 4.05
N SER A 107 15.45 -1.01 4.62
CA SER A 107 14.98 -2.17 5.40
C SER A 107 14.60 -3.37 4.53
N GLY A 108 14.33 -3.14 3.25
CA GLY A 108 13.77 -4.16 2.35
C GLY A 108 12.26 -4.36 2.54
N ALA A 109 11.59 -3.48 3.28
CA ALA A 109 10.13 -3.44 3.36
C ALA A 109 9.52 -3.04 2.01
N ASP A 110 8.29 -3.47 1.75
CA ASP A 110 7.56 -3.13 0.53
C ASP A 110 7.31 -1.61 0.40
N LEU A 111 7.04 -0.95 1.53
CA LEU A 111 6.89 0.50 1.63
C LEU A 111 7.93 1.07 2.59
N GLU A 112 8.92 1.74 2.05
CA GLU A 112 9.96 2.40 2.84
C GLU A 112 9.62 3.88 3.07
N ILE A 113 9.45 4.27 4.33
CA ILE A 113 9.12 5.63 4.77
C ILE A 113 10.22 6.12 5.70
N PRO A 114 10.79 7.33 5.50
CA PRO A 114 11.86 7.87 6.34
C PRO A 114 11.34 8.39 7.70
N ALA A 115 10.49 7.62 8.37
CA ALA A 115 9.93 7.91 9.68
C ALA A 115 9.79 6.61 10.48
N SER A 116 10.48 6.53 11.61
CA SER A 116 10.34 5.40 12.56
C SER A 116 9.07 5.49 13.40
N GLU A 117 8.44 6.66 13.44
CA GLU A 117 7.23 6.93 14.20
C GLU A 117 6.38 7.96 13.45
N PHE A 118 5.07 7.71 13.40
CA PHE A 118 4.09 8.72 13.03
C PHE A 118 3.59 9.40 14.31
N PHE A 119 3.28 10.69 14.20
CA PHE A 119 2.65 11.44 15.26
C PHE A 119 1.24 11.83 14.85
N ALA A 120 0.28 11.67 15.76
CA ALA A 120 -1.08 12.16 15.55
C ALA A 120 -1.05 13.65 15.13
N GLY A 121 -1.77 13.98 14.06
CA GLY A 121 -1.79 15.31 13.46
C GLY A 121 -0.71 15.58 12.41
N ALA A 122 0.29 14.71 12.26
CA ALA A 122 1.27 14.84 11.17
C ALA A 122 0.63 14.52 9.82
N LEU A 123 0.98 15.30 8.79
CA LEU A 123 0.60 14.99 7.41
C LEU A 123 1.52 13.91 6.84
N ILE A 124 0.91 12.82 6.38
CA ILE A 124 1.58 11.74 5.67
C ILE A 124 1.28 11.88 4.18
N ARG A 125 2.33 11.92 3.36
CA ARG A 125 2.25 12.12 1.90
C ARG A 125 3.09 11.08 1.16
N ILE A 126 2.48 10.43 0.16
CA ILE A 126 3.17 9.53 -0.77
C ILE A 126 3.11 10.15 -2.18
N ASN A 127 4.23 10.76 -2.61
CA ASN A 127 4.34 11.41 -3.92
C ASN A 127 4.61 10.43 -5.07
N ASN A 128 5.31 9.34 -4.76
CA ASN A 128 5.65 8.28 -5.70
C ASN A 128 5.71 6.97 -4.91
N ALA A 129 5.21 5.90 -5.52
CA ALA A 129 5.36 4.54 -5.02
C ALA A 129 5.39 3.57 -6.21
N THR A 130 6.16 2.51 -6.06
CA THR A 130 6.28 1.43 -7.06
C THR A 130 6.10 0.09 -6.39
N ILE A 131 5.36 -0.81 -7.02
CA ILE A 131 5.27 -2.23 -6.65
C ILE A 131 5.91 -3.04 -7.76
N THR A 132 6.90 -3.86 -7.41
CA THR A 132 7.68 -4.64 -8.37
C THR A 132 7.39 -6.12 -8.20
N GLU A 133 6.94 -6.77 -9.26
CA GLU A 133 6.75 -8.22 -9.30
C GLU A 133 8.10 -8.94 -9.26
N PRO A 134 8.19 -10.10 -8.58
CA PRO A 134 9.41 -10.92 -8.56
C PRO A 134 9.78 -11.49 -9.94
#